data_AF-A0AAW9F0F4-F1
#
_entry.id   AF-A0AAW9F0F4-F1
#
_cell.length_a   1.000
_cell.length_b   1.000
_cell.length_c   1.000
_cell.angle_alpha   90.00
_cell.angle_beta   90.00
_cell.angle_gamma   90.00
#
_symmetry.space_group_name_H-M   'P 1'
#
loop_
_entity.id
_entity.type
_entity.pdbx_description
1 polymer ?
#
loop_
_entity_poly.entity_id
_entity_poly.type
_entity_poly.pdbx_seq_one_letter_code
_entity_poly.pdbx_strand_id
1 'polypeptide(L)' 'MILRELGDYLALHKKVSRRALARHFHTSEDAVEAMLGVWMRKGHVAKRESRLCGGSCCGKHEEVTFEWCEPGQIGLIQKG' A
#
# COMPACT_ATOMS: atom_id res chain seq x y z
N MET A 1 13.45 12.99 5.41
CA MET A 1 12.94 13.33 4.05
C MET A 1 11.81 12.36 3.78
N ILE A 2 10.61 12.91 3.62
CA ILE A 2 9.31 12.26 3.78
C ILE A 2 9.16 10.87 3.15
N LEU A 3 9.84 10.61 2.04
CA LEU A 3 9.88 9.28 1.41
C LEU A 3 10.43 8.24 2.41
N ARG A 4 11.67 8.39 2.88
CA ARG A 4 12.31 7.40 3.78
C ARG A 4 11.43 7.13 5.01
N GLU A 5 10.89 8.19 5.61
CA GLU A 5 10.00 8.11 6.76
C GLU A 5 8.70 7.35 6.45
N LEU A 6 8.14 7.52 5.25
CA LEU A 6 6.95 6.80 4.81
C LEU A 6 7.22 5.31 4.58
N GLY A 7 8.38 4.97 4.00
CA GLY A 7 8.84 3.59 3.87
C GLY A 7 9.11 2.94 5.22
N ASP A 8 9.83 3.63 6.11
CA ASP A 8 10.17 3.16 7.46
C ASP A 8 8.91 2.96 8.32
N TYR A 9 7.95 3.88 8.23
CA TYR A 9 6.66 3.76 8.89
C TYR A 9 5.89 2.53 8.38
N LEU A 10 5.84 2.33 7.07
CA LEU A 10 5.15 1.16 6.51
C LEU A 10 5.87 -0.15 6.88
N ALA A 11 7.19 -0.16 6.94
CA ALA A 11 7.99 -1.29 7.37
C ALA A 11 7.76 -1.66 8.85
N LEU A 12 7.59 -0.64 9.71
CA LEU A 12 7.28 -0.82 11.13
C LEU A 12 5.86 -1.37 11.34
N HIS A 13 4.88 -0.80 10.64
CA HIS A 13 3.48 -1.18 10.80
C HIS A 13 3.06 -2.42 9.99
N LYS A 14 3.91 -2.90 9.08
CA LYS A 14 3.73 -4.04 8.15
C LYS A 14 2.58 -3.89 7.15
N LYS A 15 1.43 -3.35 7.56
CA LYS A 15 0.26 -3.12 6.72
C LYS A 15 -0.47 -1.85 7.16
N VAL A 16 -0.73 -0.94 6.23
CA VAL A 16 -1.42 0.34 6.51
C VAL A 16 -2.32 0.72 5.33
N SER A 17 -3.50 1.28 5.61
CA SER A 17 -4.37 1.80 4.56
C SER A 17 -3.84 3.09 3.95
N ARG A 18 -4.10 3.30 2.66
CA ARG A 18 -3.70 4.52 1.93
C ARG A 18 -4.19 5.78 2.63
N ARG A 19 -5.45 5.77 3.10
CA ARG A 19 -6.06 6.88 3.83
C ARG A 19 -5.38 7.17 5.17
N ALA A 20 -4.95 6.13 5.89
CA ALA A 20 -4.23 6.31 7.15
C ALA A 20 -2.83 6.93 6.93
N LEU A 21 -2.12 6.49 5.89
CA LEU A 21 -0.85 7.12 5.50
C LEU A 21 -1.03 8.58 5.10
N ALA A 22 -2.03 8.86 4.24
CA ALA A 22 -2.34 10.23 3.80
C ALA A 22 -2.60 11.16 4.99
N ARG A 23 -3.39 10.69 5.97
CA ARG A 23 -3.68 11.43 7.20
C ARG A 23 -2.45 11.61 8.09
N HIS A 24 -1.60 10.59 8.23
CA HIS A 24 -0.41 10.66 9.09
C HIS A 24 0.67 11.60 8.53
N PHE A 25 0.89 11.56 7.22
CA PHE A 25 1.90 12.37 6.53
C PHE A 25 1.35 13.70 6.00
N HIS A 26 0.10 14.05 6.34
CA HIS A 26 -0.57 15.27 5.90
C HIS A 26 -0.48 15.49 4.38
N THR A 27 -0.71 14.44 3.60
CA THR A 27 -0.57 14.44 2.14
C THR A 27 -1.78 13.78 1.48
N SER A 28 -1.89 13.88 0.15
CA SER A 28 -2.99 13.26 -0.58
C SER A 28 -2.76 11.75 -0.76
N GLU A 29 -3.85 11.00 -0.91
CA GLU A 29 -3.79 9.56 -1.18
C GLU A 29 -2.98 9.24 -2.46
N ASP A 30 -3.13 10.05 -3.49
CA ASP A 30 -2.37 9.92 -4.75
C ASP A 30 -0.88 10.20 -4.55
N ALA A 31 -0.53 11.17 -3.69
CA ALA A 31 0.86 11.46 -3.35
C ALA A 31 1.50 10.30 -2.56
N VAL A 32 0.77 9.71 -1.61
CA VAL A 32 1.23 8.48 -0.91
C VAL A 32 1.52 7.38 -1.91
N GLU A 33 0.61 7.15 -2.86
CA GLU A 33 0.75 6.10 -3.86
C GLU A 33 1.95 6.35 -4.79
N ALA A 34 2.12 7.58 -5.27
CA ALA A 34 3.25 7.99 -6.08
C ALA A 34 4.59 7.82 -5.33
N MET A 35 4.65 8.19 -4.05
CA MET A 35 5.82 8.04 -3.21
C MET A 35 6.14 6.56 -2.96
N LEU A 36 5.13 5.75 -2.62
CA LEU A 36 5.30 4.32 -2.38
C LEU A 36 5.68 3.54 -3.64
N GLY A 37 5.33 4.05 -4.82
CA GLY A 37 5.70 3.46 -6.11
C GLY A 37 7.20 3.19 -6.26
N VAL A 38 8.07 3.96 -5.58
CA VAL A 38 9.52 3.71 -5.56
C VAL A 38 9.86 2.38 -4.90
N TRP A 39 9.25 2.03 -3.76
CA TRP A 39 9.48 0.74 -3.10
C TRP A 39 8.71 -0.41 -3.73
N MET A 40 7.55 -0.14 -4.33
CA MET A 40 6.85 -1.14 -5.12
C MET A 40 7.71 -1.64 -6.29
N ARG A 41 8.37 -0.73 -7.01
CA ARG A 41 9.32 -1.09 -8.08
C ARG A 41 10.52 -1.88 -7.56
N LYS A 42 10.94 -1.64 -6.32
CA LYS A 42 12.00 -2.42 -5.65
C LYS A 42 11.48 -3.72 -5.02
N GLY A 43 10.17 -3.96 -5.07
CA GLY A 43 9.50 -5.12 -4.49
C GLY A 43 9.38 -5.11 -2.96
N HIS A 44 9.67 -3.99 -2.29
CA HIS A 44 9.54 -3.86 -0.83
C HIS A 44 8.13 -3.50 -0.37
N VAL A 45 7.25 -3.09 -1.27
CA VAL A 45 5.87 -2.70 -0.94
C VAL A 45 4.91 -3.33 -1.94
N ALA A 46 3.82 -3.90 -1.44
CA ALA A 46 2.73 -4.43 -2.23
C ALA A 46 1.45 -3.63 -1.99
N LYS A 47 0.78 -3.22 -3.07
CA LYS A 47 -0.58 -2.65 -3.03
C LYS A 47 -1.59 -3.78 -2.99
N ARG A 48 -2.60 -3.66 -2.13
CA ARG A 48 -3.76 -4.55 -2.03
C ARG A 48 -5.03 -3.73 -2.15
N GLU A 49 -5.86 -4.10 -3.10
CA GLU A 49 -7.17 -3.49 -3.31
C GLU A 49 -8.21 -4.53 -2.88
N SER A 50 -8.98 -4.20 -1.85
CA SER A 50 -10.05 -5.05 -1.35
C SER A 50 -11.38 -4.45 -1.79
N ARG A 51 -12.03 -5.15 -2.72
CA ARG A 51 -13.43 -4.87 -3.08
C ARG A 51 -14.32 -5.76 -2.25
N LEU A 52 -14.96 -5.19 -1.25
CA LEU A 52 -15.97 -5.88 -0.45
C LEU A 52 -17.26 -6.00 -1.28
N CYS A 53 -17.39 -7.10 -2.01
CA CYS A 53 -18.59 -7.50 -2.73
C CYS A 53 -19.33 -8.55 -1.89
N GLY A 54 -20.28 -8.11 -1.06
CA GLY A 54 -21.20 -8.99 -0.35
C GLY A 54 -22.64 -8.68 -0.75
N GLY A 55 -23.14 -9.32 -1.81
CA GLY A 55 -24.58 -9.42 -2.12
C GLY A 55 -25.29 -8.12 -2.58
N SER A 56 -25.72 -8.13 -3.84
CA SER A 56 -26.85 -7.43 -4.50
C SER A 56 -27.23 -5.95 -4.23
N CYS A 57 -26.68 -5.21 -3.26
CA CYS A 57 -27.29 -3.90 -2.88
C CYS A 57 -26.33 -2.78 -2.45
N CYS A 58 -25.03 -3.02 -2.27
CA CYS A 58 -24.22 -2.13 -1.43
C CYS A 58 -23.21 -1.25 -2.19
N GLY A 59 -23.17 0.03 -1.81
CA GLY A 59 -22.23 1.04 -2.30
C GLY A 59 -20.79 0.56 -2.28
N LYS A 60 -20.15 0.58 -3.45
CA LYS A 60 -18.81 0.07 -3.70
C LYS A 60 -17.79 0.88 -2.89
N HIS A 61 -17.37 0.35 -1.74
CA HIS A 61 -16.20 0.83 -1.04
C HIS A 61 -14.98 0.02 -1.51
N GLU A 62 -14.08 0.70 -2.22
CA GLU A 62 -12.77 0.16 -2.59
C GLU A 62 -11.78 0.59 -1.51
N GLU A 63 -11.28 -0.38 -0.74
CA GLU A 63 -10.27 -0.13 0.27
C GLU A 63 -8.89 -0.47 -0.28
N VAL A 64 -7.98 0.51 -0.25
CA VAL A 64 -6.58 0.34 -0.66
C VAL A 64 -5.69 0.26 0.57
N THR A 65 -4.94 -0.83 0.67
CA THR A 65 -3.92 -1.04 1.70
C THR A 65 -2.55 -1.31 1.09
N PHE A 66 -1.50 -0.89 1.79
CA PHE A 66 -0.12 -1.18 1.43
C PHE A 66 0.48 -2.11 2.48
N GLU A 67 1.25 -3.09 2.01
CA GLU A 67 1.93 -4.08 2.83
C GLU A 67 3.44 -4.01 2.55
N TRP A 68 4.26 -4.03 3.60
CA TRP A 68 5.70 -4.12 3.46
C TRP A 68 6.12 -5.58 3.22
N CYS A 69 6.87 -5.81 2.15
CA CYS A 69 7.45 -7.09 1.80
C CYS A 69 8.92 -7.12 2.21
N GLU A 70 9.30 -8.07 3.06
CA GLU A 70 10.70 -8.23 3.44
C GLU A 70 11.53 -8.68 2.23
N PRO A 71 12.75 -8.12 2.03
CA PRO A 71 13.65 -8.57 0.99
C PRO A 71 14.05 -10.02 1.29
N GLY A 72 13.45 -10.94 0.54
CA GLY A 72 13.55 -12.39 0.74
C GLY A 72 12.33 -13.16 0.24
N GLN A 73 11.18 -12.50 0.13
CA GLN A 73 9.93 -13.11 -0.38
C GLN A 73 9.54 -12.70 -1.81
N ILE A 74 10.34 -11.85 -2.48
CA ILE A 74 10.12 -11.43 -3.87
C ILE A 74 10.75 -12.48 -4.82
N GLY A 75 10.62 -13.76 -4.49
CA GLY A 75 10.76 -14.84 -5.45
C GLY A 75 9.38 -15.11 -6.03
N LEU A 76 9.26 -15.03 -7.35
CA LEU A 76 8.09 -15.46 -8.14
C LEU A 76 6.94 -14.44 -8.23
N ILE A 77 7.15 -13.38 -9.02
CA ILE A 77 6.09 -12.99 -9.95
C ILE A 77 6.11 -14.04 -11.06
N GLN A 78 5.54 -15.23 -10.82
CA GLN A 78 5.11 -16.10 -11.91
C GLN A 78 3.93 -15.40 -12.58
N LYS A 79 4.20 -14.74 -13.70
CA LYS A 79 3.18 -14.46 -14.70
C LYS A 79 2.89 -15.80 -15.40
N GLY A 80 1.75 -16.39 -15.09
CA GLY A 80 1.10 -17.41 -15.93
C GLY A 80 0.18 -16.74 -16.93
#